data_AF-A0A6G0YUF1-F1
#
_entry.id   AF-A0A6G0YUF1-F1
#
_cell.length_a   1.000
_cell.length_b   1.000
_cell.length_c   1.000
_cell.angle_alpha   90.00
_cell.angle_beta   90.00
_cell.angle_gamma   90.00
#
_symmetry.space_group_name_H-M   'P 1'
#
loop_
_entity.id
_entity.type
_entity.pdbx_description
1 polymer ?
#
loop_
_entity_poly.entity_id
_entity_poly.type
_entity_poly.pdbx_seq_one_letter_code
_entity_poly.pdbx_strand_id
1 'polypeptide(L)'
;MFIIKNLHPSTLTTEITTALEEIGHTVRNVTNVKHYQTKISLPIFFVDIDPNEGNSDIFSISTSILHTKVKIEEPYKKRLISQCKNCQSYDHTHSYCAYPTICVKCGENHTSSSCTKSPDLPAICSLFQGAHPVNYKVCTIYKKISRKHNNI
;
A
#
# COMPACT_ATOMS: atom_id res chain seq x y z
N MET A 1 -0.42 12.35 5.93
CA MET A 1 0.80 11.56 6.15
C MET A 1 1.83 11.87 5.08
N PHE A 2 3.08 12.13 5.46
CA PHE A 2 4.23 12.26 4.57
C PHE A 2 5.46 11.56 5.16
N ILE A 3 6.54 11.48 4.37
CA ILE A 3 7.79 10.81 4.73
C ILE A 3 8.91 11.85 4.79
N ILE A 4 9.66 11.87 5.89
CA ILE A 4 10.91 12.62 6.02
C ILE A 4 12.07 11.65 5.79
N LYS A 5 12.99 12.00 4.89
CA LYS A 5 14.26 11.30 4.65
C LYS A 5 15.45 12.19 4.96
N ASN A 6 16.61 11.55 5.17
CA ASN A 6 17.91 12.18 5.45
C ASN A 6 18.00 12.84 6.84
N LEU A 7 17.15 12.42 7.77
CA LEU A 7 17.30 12.77 9.18
C LEU A 7 18.02 11.63 9.90
N HIS A 8 18.89 11.94 10.86
CA HIS A 8 19.66 10.90 11.53
C HIS A 8 18.75 9.92 12.28
N PRO A 9 18.99 8.59 12.24
CA PRO A 9 18.07 7.63 12.85
C PRO A 9 17.97 7.73 14.38
N SER A 10 18.92 8.39 15.04
CA SER A 10 18.89 8.64 16.49
C SER A 10 18.10 9.89 16.88
N THR A 11 17.62 10.69 15.91
CA THR A 11 16.83 11.87 16.21
C THR A 11 15.53 11.46 16.90
N LEU A 12 15.21 12.16 18.00
CA LEU A 12 14.04 11.84 18.81
C LEU A 12 12.76 12.28 18.08
N THR A 13 11.72 11.45 18.15
CA THR A 13 10.43 11.75 17.51
C THR A 13 9.77 12.98 18.13
N THR A 14 10.07 13.29 19.39
CA THR A 14 9.62 14.51 20.09
C THR A 14 10.24 15.77 19.50
N GLU A 15 11.54 15.77 19.19
CA GLU A 15 12.21 16.92 18.57
C GLU A 15 11.64 17.23 17.18
N ILE A 16 11.34 16.18 16.41
CA ILE A 16 10.70 16.31 15.10
C ILE A 16 9.29 16.91 15.25
N THR A 17 8.55 16.47 16.28
CA THR A 17 7.20 16.96 16.56
C THR A 17 7.23 18.46 16.89
N THR A 18 8.09 18.87 17.83
CA THR A 18 8.25 20.29 18.21
C THR A 18 8.68 21.15 17.02
N ALA A 19 9.68 20.70 16.24
CA ALA A 19 10.15 21.46 15.09
C ALA A 19 9.05 21.66 14.01
N LEU A 20 8.16 20.68 13.83
CA LEU A 20 7.04 20.79 12.90
C LEU A 20 5.90 21.68 13.43
N GLU A 21 5.66 21.65 14.74
CA GLU A 21 4.71 22.54 15.42
C GLU A 21 5.17 24.00 15.37
N GLU A 22 6.46 24.27 15.52
CA GLU A 22 7.06 25.61 15.35
C GLU A 22 6.89 26.16 13.93
N ILE A 23 6.86 25.28 12.92
CA ILE A 23 6.59 25.64 11.51
C ILE A 23 5.08 25.90 11.28
N GLY A 24 4.22 25.54 12.23
CA GLY A 24 2.77 25.75 12.16
C GLY A 24 1.97 24.53 11.74
N HIS A 25 2.55 23.33 11.78
CA HIS A 25 1.83 22.08 11.48
C HIS A 25 1.45 21.33 12.76
N THR A 26 0.19 20.95 12.89
CA THR A 26 -0.28 20.09 13.98
C THR A 26 0.08 18.63 13.67
N VAL A 27 1.02 18.08 14.45
CA VAL A 27 1.50 16.71 14.27
C VAL A 27 0.73 15.76 15.17
N ARG A 28 0.19 14.69 14.57
CA ARG A 28 -0.55 13.65 15.29
C ARG A 28 0.34 12.49 15.71
N ASN A 29 1.28 12.10 14.85
CA ASN A 29 2.17 10.97 15.11
C ASN A 29 3.46 11.08 14.30
N VAL A 30 4.58 10.66 14.90
CA VAL A 30 5.88 10.52 14.23
C VAL A 30 6.45 9.14 14.54
N THR A 31 6.78 8.38 13.51
CA THR A 31 7.31 7.01 13.65
C THR A 31 8.59 6.83 12.84
N ASN A 32 9.68 6.40 13.50
CA ASN A 32 10.93 6.04 12.83
C ASN A 32 10.80 4.66 12.14
N VAL A 33 11.19 4.59 10.87
CA VAL A 33 11.15 3.35 10.09
C VAL A 33 12.34 2.48 10.47
N LYS A 34 12.08 1.22 10.84
CA LYS A 34 13.12 0.24 11.13
C LYS A 34 13.31 -0.73 9.99
N HIS A 35 14.54 -1.15 9.76
CA HIS A 35 14.85 -2.24 8.84
C HIS A 35 14.10 -3.51 9.27
N TYR A 36 13.40 -4.15 8.34
CA TYR A 36 12.46 -5.23 8.66
C TYR A 36 13.12 -6.41 9.40
N GLN A 37 14.33 -6.80 8.98
CA GLN A 37 15.05 -7.95 9.53
C GLN A 37 15.86 -7.57 10.77
N THR A 38 16.77 -6.60 10.63
CA THR A 38 17.74 -6.24 11.69
C THR A 38 17.17 -5.31 12.76
N LYS A 39 15.98 -4.73 12.54
CA LYS A 39 15.32 -3.76 13.43
C LYS A 39 16.09 -2.47 13.69
N ILE A 40 17.17 -2.23 12.94
CA ILE A 40 17.97 -0.99 13.00
C ILE A 40 17.13 0.17 12.45
N SER A 41 17.14 1.30 13.14
CA SER A 41 16.48 2.53 12.70
C SER A 41 17.08 3.06 11.41
N LEU A 42 16.23 3.42 10.44
CA LEU A 42 16.62 4.01 9.18
C LEU A 42 16.51 5.54 9.26
N PRO A 43 17.19 6.28 8.38
CA PRO A 43 17.08 7.74 8.30
C PRO A 43 15.78 8.16 7.60
N ILE A 44 14.66 7.56 8.01
CA ILE A 44 13.33 7.67 7.42
C ILE A 44 12.30 7.73 8.54
N PHE A 45 11.42 8.72 8.49
CA PHE A 45 10.35 8.93 9.47
C PHE A 45 9.01 9.10 8.76
N PHE A 46 7.97 8.42 9.25
CA PHE A 46 6.58 8.68 8.88
C PHE A 46 6.01 9.74 9.80
N VAL A 47 5.36 10.74 9.21
CA VAL A 47 4.71 11.82 9.94
C VAL A 47 3.25 11.93 9.52
N ASP A 48 2.37 11.84 10.51
CA ASP A 48 0.96 12.10 10.39
C ASP A 48 0.66 13.51 10.93
N ILE A 49 0.04 14.33 10.10
CA ILE A 49 -0.42 15.68 10.43
C ILE A 49 -1.93 15.75 10.26
N ASP A 50 -2.58 16.61 11.05
CA ASP A 50 -3.99 16.90 10.85
C ASP A 50 -4.20 17.85 9.66
N PRO A 51 -5.30 17.73 8.90
CA PRO A 51 -5.58 18.60 7.76
C PRO A 51 -5.70 20.07 8.20
N ASN A 52 -4.90 20.94 7.59
CA ASN A 52 -4.93 22.39 7.78
C ASN A 52 -4.70 23.07 6.41
N GLU A 53 -5.16 24.30 6.23
CA GLU A 53 -5.09 25.06 4.97
C GLU A 53 -3.64 25.27 4.48
N GLY A 54 -2.65 25.26 5.38
CA GLY A 54 -1.21 25.36 5.05
C GLY A 54 -0.51 24.04 4.71
N ASN A 55 -1.19 22.90 4.69
CA ASN A 55 -0.53 21.59 4.52
C ASN A 55 -0.08 21.28 3.09
N SER A 56 -0.60 21.97 2.07
CA SER A 56 -0.11 21.85 0.70
C SER A 56 1.32 22.37 0.55
N ASP A 57 1.76 23.25 1.46
CA ASP A 57 3.05 23.95 1.36
C ASP A 57 4.22 23.18 1.99
N ILE A 58 3.96 22.09 2.71
CA ILE A 58 5.00 21.30 3.36
C ILE A 58 5.97 20.64 2.35
N PHE A 59 5.52 20.47 1.09
CA PHE A 59 6.32 19.91 0.00
C PHE A 59 7.04 20.98 -0.83
N SER A 60 6.57 22.23 -0.81
CA SER A 60 7.14 23.34 -1.60
C SER A 60 8.23 24.10 -0.83
N ILE A 61 8.18 24.09 0.51
CA ILE A 61 9.22 24.67 1.35
C ILE A 61 10.41 23.72 1.38
N SER A 62 11.60 24.25 1.04
CA SER A 62 12.89 23.58 1.25
C SER A 62 13.18 23.48 2.75
N THR A 63 12.44 22.61 3.43
CA THR A 63 12.35 22.64 4.88
C THR A 63 13.60 21.99 5.47
N SER A 64 14.50 22.81 6.02
CA SER A 64 15.49 22.33 6.99
C SER A 64 14.77 22.05 8.29
N ILE A 65 14.80 20.80 8.76
CA ILE A 65 14.27 20.42 10.08
C ILE A 65 15.47 20.19 10.98
N LEU A 66 15.47 20.80 12.18
CA LEU A 66 16.57 20.68 13.15
C LEU A 66 17.93 21.02 12.50
N HIS A 67 17.98 22.12 11.75
CA HIS A 67 19.16 22.57 11.00
C HIS A 67 19.71 21.55 9.99
N THR A 68 18.96 20.49 9.69
CA THR A 68 19.33 19.43 8.76
C THR A 68 18.50 19.55 7.50
N LYS A 69 19.15 19.50 6.34
CA LYS A 69 18.45 19.49 5.06
C LYS A 69 17.80 18.14 4.83
N VAL A 70 16.48 18.08 4.99
CA VAL A 70 15.71 16.84 4.80
C VAL A 70 15.05 16.79 3.43
N LYS A 71 14.60 15.60 3.04
CA LYS A 71 13.75 15.41 1.86
C LYS A 71 12.37 14.96 2.31
N ILE A 72 11.35 15.73 1.95
CA ILE A 72 9.94 15.41 2.23
C ILE A 72 9.35 14.74 0.99
N GLU A 73 8.74 13.58 1.18
CA GLU A 73 8.11 12.80 0.10
C GLU A 73 6.69 12.39 0.48
N GLU A 74 5.79 12.32 -0.49
CA GLU A 74 4.51 11.67 -0.29
C GLU A 74 4.71 10.16 -0.06
N PRO A 75 3.84 9.52 0.75
CA PRO A 75 3.86 8.08 0.88
C PRO A 75 3.60 7.41 -0.47
N TYR A 76 4.40 6.39 -0.80
CA TYR A 76 4.21 5.65 -2.03
C TYR A 76 2.83 4.98 -2.05
N LYS A 77 1.95 5.47 -2.93
CA LYS A 77 0.64 4.87 -3.16
C LYS A 77 0.82 3.53 -3.86
N LYS A 78 0.62 2.43 -3.12
CA LYS A 78 0.61 1.08 -3.71
C LYS A 78 -0.57 0.99 -4.67
N ARG A 79 -0.28 0.88 -5.98
CA ARG A 79 -1.29 0.66 -7.03
C ARG A 79 -1.68 -0.82 -7.09
N LEU A 80 -2.10 -1.38 -5.96
CA LEU A 80 -2.59 -2.75 -5.87
C LEU A 80 -4.08 -2.75 -6.15
N ILE A 81 -4.48 -3.50 -7.17
CA ILE A 81 -5.88 -3.71 -7.50
C ILE A 81 -6.44 -4.72 -6.49
N SER A 82 -7.51 -4.34 -5.81
CA SER A 82 -8.17 -5.24 -4.87
C SER A 82 -8.76 -6.44 -5.64
N GLN A 83 -8.43 -7.64 -5.19
CA GLN A 83 -9.03 -8.88 -5.69
C GLN A 83 -9.98 -9.43 -4.62
N CYS A 84 -11.22 -9.68 -5.01
CA CYS A 84 -12.21 -10.29 -4.16
C CYS A 84 -11.86 -11.77 -3.92
N LYS A 85 -11.68 -12.16 -2.66
CA LYS A 85 -11.38 -13.56 -2.30
C LYS A 85 -12.58 -14.50 -2.46
N ASN A 86 -13.80 -13.96 -2.60
CA ASN A 86 -15.02 -14.74 -2.79
C ASN A 86 -15.19 -15.12 -4.27
N CYS A 87 -15.40 -14.12 -5.14
CA CYS A 87 -15.69 -14.35 -6.55
C CYS A 87 -14.46 -14.23 -7.48
N GLN A 88 -13.26 -14.03 -6.93
CA GLN A 88 -11.99 -13.86 -7.66
C GLN A 88 -11.89 -12.62 -8.57
N SER A 89 -12.97 -11.86 -8.79
CA SER A 89 -13.01 -10.61 -9.56
C SER A 89 -12.25 -9.46 -8.88
N TYR A 90 -12.05 -8.37 -9.61
CA TYR A 90 -11.37 -7.17 -9.13
C TYR A 90 -12.35 -6.07 -8.68
N ASP A 91 -11.81 -5.00 -8.09
CA ASP A 91 -12.48 -3.74 -7.71
C ASP A 91 -13.41 -3.80 -6.48
N HIS A 92 -13.44 -4.92 -5.76
CA HIS A 92 -14.14 -5.01 -4.47
C HIS A 92 -13.50 -6.07 -3.56
N THR A 93 -13.86 -6.02 -2.27
CA THR A 93 -13.39 -6.97 -1.26
C THR A 93 -14.46 -8.00 -0.92
N HIS A 94 -14.04 -9.11 -0.28
CA HIS A 94 -14.93 -10.19 0.14
C HIS A 94 -16.10 -9.69 1.00
N SER A 95 -15.86 -8.72 1.90
CA SER A 95 -16.88 -8.20 2.82
C SER A 95 -18.06 -7.53 2.13
N TYR A 96 -17.87 -7.05 0.89
CA TYR A 96 -18.89 -6.36 0.09
C TYR A 96 -19.25 -7.16 -1.17
N CYS A 97 -19.03 -8.48 -1.17
CA CYS A 97 -19.28 -9.34 -2.30
C CYS A 97 -20.59 -10.12 -2.12
N ALA A 98 -21.55 -9.92 -3.02
CA ALA A 98 -22.81 -10.69 -3.07
C ALA A 98 -22.81 -11.79 -4.15
N TYR A 99 -21.68 -11.97 -4.86
CA TYR A 99 -21.56 -12.98 -5.92
C TYR A 99 -21.33 -14.39 -5.35
N PRO A 100 -21.63 -15.44 -6.12
CA PRO A 100 -21.26 -16.82 -5.76
C PRO A 100 -19.76 -16.96 -5.52
N THR A 101 -19.40 -17.87 -4.61
CA THR A 101 -17.99 -18.21 -4.36
C THR A 101 -17.39 -18.94 -5.54
N ILE A 102 -16.23 -18.46 -6.01
CA ILE A 102 -15.45 -19.07 -7.08
C ILE A 102 -14.14 -19.61 -6.51
N CYS A 103 -13.88 -20.87 -6.78
CA CYS A 103 -12.68 -21.57 -6.33
C CYS A 103 -11.45 -21.03 -7.06
N VAL A 104 -10.43 -20.59 -6.31
CA VAL A 104 -9.18 -20.06 -6.89
C VAL A 104 -8.36 -21.13 -7.64
N LYS A 105 -8.59 -22.42 -7.34
CA LYS A 105 -7.84 -23.54 -7.93
C LYS A 105 -8.42 -23.97 -9.28
N CYS A 106 -9.74 -24.09 -9.40
CA CYS A 106 -10.38 -24.64 -10.60
C CYS A 106 -11.33 -23.67 -11.31
N GLY A 107 -11.69 -22.53 -10.70
CA GLY A 107 -12.60 -21.56 -11.31
C GLY A 107 -14.08 -21.91 -11.18
N GLU A 108 -14.42 -22.99 -10.47
CA GLU A 108 -15.79 -23.48 -10.30
C GLU A 108 -16.51 -22.89 -9.07
N ASN A 109 -17.84 -23.00 -9.04
CA ASN A 109 -18.73 -22.43 -8.02
C ASN A 109 -18.71 -23.22 -6.69
N HIS A 110 -17.59 -23.16 -5.97
CA HIS A 110 -17.45 -23.71 -4.63
C HIS A 110 -16.29 -23.06 -3.87
N THR A 111 -16.25 -23.30 -2.56
CA THR A 111 -15.15 -22.85 -1.68
C THR A 111 -13.85 -23.62 -1.94
N SER A 112 -12.69 -22.97 -1.88
CA SER A 112 -11.40 -23.63 -2.10
C SER A 112 -11.11 -24.85 -1.19
N SER A 113 -11.79 -24.94 -0.04
CA SER A 113 -11.74 -26.06 0.91
C SER A 113 -12.42 -27.34 0.39
N SER A 114 -13.51 -27.22 -0.37
CA SER A 114 -14.25 -28.35 -0.94
C SER A 114 -13.73 -28.76 -2.33
N CYS A 115 -12.60 -28.20 -2.76
CA CYS A 115 -12.05 -28.43 -4.08
C CYS A 115 -11.29 -29.77 -4.14
N THR A 116 -11.67 -30.62 -5.08
CA THR A 116 -11.04 -31.92 -5.35
C THR A 116 -9.81 -31.83 -6.27
N LYS A 117 -9.52 -30.66 -6.83
CA LYS A 117 -8.38 -30.46 -7.73
C LYS A 117 -7.06 -30.62 -6.98
N SER A 118 -6.18 -31.47 -7.52
CA SER A 118 -4.83 -31.68 -6.98
C SER A 118 -4.04 -30.36 -6.93
N PRO A 119 -3.29 -30.08 -5.85
CA PRO A 119 -2.34 -28.97 -5.78
C PRO A 119 -1.27 -28.96 -6.88
N ASP A 120 -0.94 -30.14 -7.44
CA ASP A 120 0.09 -30.28 -8.48
C ASP A 120 -0.39 -29.75 -9.85
N LEU A 121 -1.70 -29.65 -10.04
CA LEU A 121 -2.27 -29.15 -11.28
C LEU A 121 -2.34 -27.61 -11.27
N PRO A 122 -2.01 -26.95 -12.39
CA PRO A 122 -2.04 -25.49 -12.46
C PRO A 122 -3.45 -24.97 -12.19
N ALA A 123 -3.54 -23.87 -11.45
CA ALA A 123 -4.84 -23.22 -11.20
C ALA A 123 -5.50 -22.76 -12.52
N ILE A 124 -6.82 -22.61 -12.51
CA ILE A 124 -7.57 -22.06 -13.66
C ILE A 124 -8.02 -20.64 -13.34
N CYS A 125 -7.77 -19.73 -14.28
CA CYS A 125 -8.17 -18.35 -14.16
C CYS A 125 -9.67 -18.25 -14.42
N SER A 126 -10.49 -17.91 -13.44
CA SER A 126 -11.95 -17.78 -13.65
C SER A 126 -12.34 -16.66 -14.63
N LEU A 127 -11.45 -15.69 -14.88
CA LEU A 127 -11.72 -14.54 -15.77
C LEU A 127 -11.27 -14.76 -17.22
N PHE A 128 -10.33 -15.68 -17.47
CA PHE A 128 -9.70 -15.90 -18.79
C PHE A 128 -9.58 -17.38 -19.18
N GLN A 129 -9.87 -18.30 -18.25
CA GLN A 129 -9.73 -19.75 -18.38
C GLN A 129 -8.31 -20.25 -18.69
N GLY A 130 -7.29 -19.42 -18.50
CA GLY A 130 -5.89 -19.82 -18.61
C GLY A 130 -5.41 -20.69 -17.43
N ALA A 131 -4.34 -21.46 -17.65
CA ALA A 131 -3.70 -22.34 -16.65
C ALA A 131 -2.84 -21.56 -15.63
N HIS A 132 -3.44 -20.57 -14.98
CA HIS A 132 -2.85 -19.78 -13.90
C HIS A 132 -3.95 -19.26 -12.98
N PRO A 133 -3.67 -18.86 -11.72
CA PRO A 133 -4.65 -18.20 -10.88
C PRO A 133 -5.00 -16.80 -11.41
N VAL A 134 -6.12 -16.24 -10.95
CA VAL A 134 -6.57 -14.90 -11.37
C VAL A 134 -5.54 -13.81 -11.04
N ASN A 135 -4.87 -13.91 -9.88
CA ASN A 135 -3.84 -12.95 -9.44
C ASN A 135 -2.52 -12.98 -10.24
N TYR A 136 -2.43 -13.76 -11.31
CA TYR A 136 -1.23 -13.87 -12.13
C TYR A 136 -0.97 -12.56 -12.89
N LYS A 137 0.14 -11.88 -12.55
CA LYS A 137 0.47 -10.53 -13.08
C LYS A 137 0.64 -10.46 -14.59
N VAL A 138 0.92 -11.59 -15.24
CA VAL A 138 1.11 -11.65 -16.69
C VAL A 138 -0.22 -11.89 -17.44
N CYS A 139 -1.30 -12.21 -16.72
CA CYS A 139 -2.64 -12.40 -17.30
C CYS A 139 -3.08 -11.16 -18.09
N THR A 140 -3.66 -11.40 -19.27
CA THR A 140 -4.15 -10.35 -20.17
C THR A 140 -5.24 -9.49 -19.52
N ILE A 141 -6.19 -10.12 -18.79
CA ILE A 141 -7.24 -9.42 -18.05
C ILE A 141 -6.65 -8.57 -16.93
N TYR A 142 -5.74 -9.12 -16.13
CA TYR A 142 -5.05 -8.37 -15.08
C TYR A 142 -4.32 -7.15 -15.64
N LYS A 143 -3.57 -7.30 -16.75
CA LYS A 143 -2.88 -6.17 -17.41
C LYS A 143 -3.86 -5.09 -17.89
N LYS A 144 -5.02 -5.46 -18.43
CA LYS A 144 -6.06 -4.51 -18.86
C LYS A 144 -6.61 -3.71 -17.67
N ILE A 145 -6.98 -4.40 -16.58
CA ILE A 145 -7.51 -3.76 -15.37
C ILE A 145 -6.43 -2.86 -14.73
N SER A 146 -5.18 -3.33 -14.67
CA SER A 146 -4.07 -2.55 -14.12
C SER A 146 -3.79 -1.27 -14.91
N ARG A 147 -3.83 -1.33 -16.24
CA ARG A 147 -3.69 -0.12 -17.08
C ARG A 147 -4.81 0.87 -16.80
N LYS A 148 -6.06 0.43 -16.72
CA LYS A 148 -7.19 1.29 -16.39
C LYS A 148 -7.04 1.95 -15.02
N HIS A 149 -6.66 1.18 -14.00
CA HIS A 149 -6.44 1.68 -12.64
C HIS A 149 -5.23 2.62 -12.53
N ASN A 150 -4.21 2.46 -13.38
CA ASN A 150 -3.00 3.29 -13.35
C ASN A 150 -3.13 4.60 -14.15
N ASN A 151 -4.15 4.71 -15.01
CA ASN A 151 -4.47 5.88 -15.83
C ASN A 151 -5.48 6.82 -15.16
N ILE A 152 -5.88 6.50 -13.92
CA ILE A 152 -6.70 7.31 -13.01
C ILE A 152 -5.78 7.77 -11.88
#